data_AF-A0A7J4UNW0-F1
#
_entry.id   AF-A0A7J4UNW0-F1
#
_cell.length_a   1.000
_cell.length_b   1.000
_cell.length_c   1.000
_cell.angle_alpha   90.00
_cell.angle_beta   90.00
_cell.angle_gamma   90.00
#
_symmetry.space_group_name_H-M   'P 1'
#
loop_
_entity.id
_entity.type
_entity.pdbx_description
1 polymer ?
#
loop_
_entity_poly.entity_id
_entity_poly.type
_entity_poly.pdbx_seq_one_letter_code
_entity_poly.pdbx_strand_id
1 'polypeptide(L)' 'MLNRIRVDGEKHLFRDSNSNALINTNHNEYNDIINQENDKKRMTNIEQELQTIKSLLQEILSKEHNK' A
#
# COMPACT_ATOMS: atom_id res chain seq x y z
N MET A 1 -12.41 -20.16 26.24
CA MET A 1 -13.15 -19.44 25.18
C MET A 1 -12.52 -18.07 25.01
N LEU A 2 -12.31 -17.61 23.78
CA LEU A 2 -11.95 -16.21 23.50
C LEU A 2 -13.17 -15.35 23.80
N ASN A 3 -13.09 -14.52 24.85
CA ASN A 3 -14.19 -13.68 25.27
C ASN A 3 -13.88 -12.25 24.78
N ARG A 4 -14.67 -11.77 23.82
CA ARG A 4 -14.48 -10.49 23.14
C ARG A 4 -15.66 -9.59 23.45
N ILE A 5 -15.37 -8.41 23.97
CA ILE A 5 -16.37 -7.40 24.33
C ILE A 5 -16.41 -6.37 23.21
N ARG A 6 -17.57 -6.12 22.63
CA ARG A 6 -17.70 -5.09 21.60
C ARG A 6 -17.43 -3.71 22.20
N VAL A 7 -16.73 -2.84 21.47
CA VAL A 7 -16.53 -1.45 21.87
C VAL A 7 -17.74 -0.62 21.46
N ASP A 8 -18.29 0.16 22.39
CA ASP A 8 -19.48 0.99 22.15
C ASP A 8 -19.24 2.00 21.03
N GLY A 9 -20.24 2.17 20.16
CA GLY A 9 -20.15 3.05 18.99
C GLY A 9 -19.36 2.47 17.81
N GLU A 10 -18.52 1.45 18.03
CA GLU A 10 -17.64 0.91 16.99
C GLU A 10 -18.12 -0.45 16.47
N LYS A 11 -18.36 -0.53 15.16
CA LYS A 11 -18.91 -1.74 14.53
C LYS A 11 -17.90 -2.88 14.45
N HIS A 12 -16.64 -2.55 14.20
CA HIS A 12 -15.61 -3.53 13.89
C HIS A 12 -14.57 -3.69 15.00
N LEU A 13 -14.72 -2.99 16.11
CA LEU A 13 -13.75 -2.97 17.19
C LEU A 13 -14.23 -3.81 18.40
N PHE A 14 -13.37 -4.73 18.83
CA PHE A 14 -13.61 -5.57 19.99
C PHE A 14 -12.45 -5.48 20.96
N ARG A 15 -12.72 -5.53 22.26
CA ARG A 15 -11.72 -5.68 23.31
C ARG A 15 -11.62 -7.14 23.70
N ASP A 16 -10.42 -7.71 23.60
CA ASP A 16 -10.13 -9.04 24.16
C ASP A 16 -10.13 -8.97 25.69
N SER A 17 -10.93 -9.79 26.35
CA SER A 17 -11.12 -9.69 27.80
C SER A 17 -9.91 -10.16 28.62
N ASN A 18 -9.00 -10.93 28.02
CA ASN A 18 -7.85 -11.49 28.73
C ASN A 18 -6.65 -10.55 28.69
N SER A 19 -6.42 -9.92 27.53
CA SER A 19 -5.28 -9.04 27.28
C SER A 19 -5.64 -7.55 27.30
N ASN A 20 -6.93 -7.21 27.30
CA ASN A 20 -7.44 -5.86 27.03
C ASN A 20 -7.02 -5.30 25.64
N ALA A 21 -6.52 -6.14 24.74
CA ALA A 21 -6.14 -5.70 23.39
C ALA A 21 -7.38 -5.29 22.57
N LEU A 22 -7.23 -4.23 21.78
CA LEU A 22 -8.23 -3.84 20.78
C LEU A 22 -7.98 -4.62 19.49
N ILE A 23 -9.03 -5.28 19.00
CA ILE A 23 -9.02 -6.09 17.79
C ILE A 23 -9.98 -5.45 16.80
N ASN A 24 -9.42 -4.89 15.72
CA ASN A 24 -10.20 -4.50 14.56
C ASN A 24 -10.51 -5.75 13.73
N THR A 25 -11.77 -5.92 13.39
CA THR A 25 -12.29 -7.06 12.61
C THR A 25 -12.68 -6.66 11.19
N ASN A 26 -12.51 -5.39 10.80
CA ASN A 26 -12.74 -4.93 9.44
C ASN A 26 -11.57 -5.31 8.53
N HIS A 27 -11.52 -6.58 8.15
CA HIS A 27 -10.48 -7.10 7.28
C HIS A 27 -10.58 -6.49 5.86
N ASN A 28 -11.79 -6.14 5.41
CA ASN A 28 -12.01 -5.57 4.09
C ASN A 28 -11.35 -4.19 3.98
N GLU A 29 -11.66 -3.28 4.91
CA GLU A 29 -11.08 -1.93 4.91
C GLU A 29 -9.55 -1.97 5.09
N TYR A 30 -9.05 -2.88 5.94
CA TYR A 30 -7.60 -3.09 6.06
C TYR A 30 -6.98 -3.51 4.73
N ASN A 31 -7.57 -4.50 4.06
CA ASN A 31 -7.08 -4.98 2.77
C ASN A 31 -7.14 -3.89 1.70
N ASP A 32 -8.20 -3.07 1.69
CA ASP A 32 -8.34 -1.96 0.74
C ASP A 32 -7.20 -0.94 0.91
N ILE A 33 -6.87 -0.56 2.16
CA ILE A 33 -5.75 0.34 2.45
C ILE A 33 -4.42 -0.27 1.99
N ILE A 34 -4.17 -1.54 2.30
CA ILE A 34 -2.94 -2.24 1.89
C ILE A 34 -2.83 -2.32 0.37
N ASN A 35 -3.92 -2.61 -0.32
CA ASN A 35 -3.96 -2.66 -1.79
C ASN A 35 -3.67 -1.28 -2.38
N GLN A 36 -4.27 -0.20 -1.85
CA GLN A 36 -3.99 1.16 -2.28
C GLN A 36 -2.50 1.53 -2.12
N GLU A 37 -1.87 1.15 -1.01
CA GLU A 37 -0.44 1.40 -0.79
C GLU A 37 0.45 0.58 -1.75
N ASN A 38 0.06 -0.66 -2.05
CA ASN A 38 0.77 -1.48 -3.03
C ASN A 38 0.63 -0.91 -4.45
N ASP A 39 -0.56 -0.43 -4.82
CA ASP A 39 -0.80 0.20 -6.11
C ASP A 39 -0.01 1.51 -6.27
N LYS A 40 0.07 2.34 -5.21
CA LYS A 40 0.94 3.53 -5.19
C LYS A 40 2.39 3.16 -5.43
N LYS A 41 2.93 2.18 -4.69
CA LYS A 41 4.32 1.71 -4.87
C LYS A 41 4.57 1.21 -6.30
N ARG A 42 3.62 0.45 -6.84
CA ARG A 42 3.70 -0.04 -8.22
C ARG A 42 3.72 1.12 -9.22
N MET A 43 2.88 2.14 -9.03
CA MET A 43 2.87 3.32 -9.88
C MET A 43 4.19 4.09 -9.82
N THR A 44 4.73 4.33 -8.62
CA THR A 44 6.04 4.98 -8.44
C THR A 44 7.15 4.22 -9.16
N ASN A 45 7.16 2.88 -9.08
CA ASN A 45 8.16 2.08 -9.78
C ASN A 45 8.03 2.21 -11.31
N ILE A 46 6.80 2.16 -11.84
CA ILE A 46 6.55 2.36 -13.28
C ILE A 46 7.02 3.75 -13.72
N GLU A 47 6.74 4.79 -12.95
CA GLU A 47 7.20 6.15 -13.25
C GLU A 47 8.73 6.25 -13.30
N GLN A 48 9.43 5.59 -12.37
CA GLN A 48 10.90 5.54 -12.36
C GLN A 48 11.47 4.78 -13.57
N GLU A 49 10.88 3.66 -13.93
CA GLU A 49 11.27 2.90 -15.13
C GLU A 49 11.07 3.73 -16.40
N LEU A 50 9.96 4.45 -16.52
CA LEU A 50 9.70 5.35 -17.65
C LEU A 50 10.73 6.49 -17.73
N GLN A 51 11.10 7.11 -16.60
CA GLN A 51 12.15 8.14 -16.60
C GLN A 51 13.51 7.56 -17.02
N THR A 52 13.81 6.34 -16.60
CA THR A 52 15.03 5.63 -17.00
C THR A 52 15.04 5.37 -18.50
N ILE A 53 13.96 4.82 -19.06
CA ILE A 53 13.80 4.59 -20.51
C ILE A 53 13.98 5.90 -21.29
N LYS A 54 13.31 6.97 -20.86
CA LYS A 54 13.43 8.29 -21.49
C LYS A 54 14.88 8.78 -21.51
N SER A 55 15.59 8.64 -20.40
CA SER A 55 16.99 9.06 -20.28
C SER A 55 17.90 8.26 -21.23
N LEU A 56 17.72 6.94 -21.30
CA LEU A 56 18.45 6.08 -22.23
C LEU A 56 18.19 6.45 -23.70
N LEU A 57 16.93 6.74 -24.06
CA LEU A 57 16.59 7.19 -25.41
C LEU A 57 17.25 8.52 -25.76
N GLN A 58 17.27 9.47 -24.83
CA GLN A 58 17.98 10.74 -25.02
C GLN A 58 19.48 10.55 -25.21
N GLU A 59 20.09 9.65 -24.44
CA GLU A 59 21.51 9.30 -24.59
C GLU A 59 21.80 8.73 -25.99
N ILE A 60 20.98 7.79 -26.47
CA ILE A 60 21.12 7.20 -27.80
C ILE A 60 20.99 8.28 -28.89
N LEU A 61 19.94 9.10 -28.83
CA LEU A 61 19.74 10.19 -29.80
C LEU A 61 20.92 11.17 -29.81
N SER A 62 21.45 11.51 -28.63
CA SER A 62 22.62 12.39 -28.53
C SER A 62 23.88 11.77 -29.14
N LYS A 63 24.08 10.44 -29.00
CA LYS A 63 25.22 9.74 -29.60
C LYS A 63 25.11 9.63 -31.11
N GLU A 64 23.91 9.43 -31.64
CA GLU A 64 23.66 9.38 -33.09
C GLU A 64 23.78 10.76 -33.75
N HIS A 65 23.46 11.86 -33.04
CA HIS A 65 23.60 13.22 -33.58
C HIS A 65 25.05 13.74 -33.60
N ASN A 66 25.95 13.11 -32.82
CA ASN A 66 27.36 13.49 -32.72
C ASN A 66 28.30 12.59 -33.56
N LYS A 67 27.75 11.67 -34.37
CA LYS A 67 28.46 10.91 -35.40
C LYS A 67 28.30 11.58 -36.77
#